data_AF-A0A844MW04-F1
#
_entry.id   AF-A0A844MW04-F1
#
_cell.length_a   1.000
_cell.length_b   1.000
_cell.length_c   1.000
_cell.angle_alpha   90.00
_cell.angle_beta   90.00
_cell.angle_gamma   90.00
#
_symmetry.space_group_name_H-M   'P 1'
#
loop_
_entity.id
_entity.type
_entity.pdbx_description
1 polymer ?
#
loop_
_entity_poly.entity_id
_entity_poly.type
_entity_poly.pdbx_seq_one_letter_code
_entity_poly.pdbx_strand_id
1 'polypeptide(L)' 'MRNSKALDKSKRYLISGLRGLWYFSRSKGTKYLFWRFGMDDPNRRVTTSLTEEEVRALVWEEINPVVDLSRLEAFAE' A
#
# COMPACT_ATOMS: atom_id res chain seq x y z
N MET A 1 5.81 -14.68 18.69
CA MET A 1 6.30 -14.30 17.35
C MET A 1 5.79 -12.92 17.00
N ARG A 2 6.66 -11.92 16.81
CA ARG A 2 6.25 -10.59 16.31
C ARG A 2 6.00 -10.73 14.81
N ASN A 3 4.74 -10.87 14.40
CA ASN A 3 4.35 -10.83 13.01
C ASN A 3 4.33 -9.36 12.54
N SER A 4 5.52 -8.77 12.39
CA SER A 4 5.67 -7.44 11.82
C SER A 4 5.42 -7.57 10.33
N LYS A 5 4.28 -7.03 9.85
CA LYS A 5 3.97 -7.00 8.41
C LYS A 5 5.14 -6.33 7.69
N ALA A 6 5.90 -7.09 6.91
CA ALA A 6 7.09 -6.57 6.23
C ALA A 6 6.63 -5.62 5.11
N LEU A 7 6.78 -4.32 5.34
CA LEU A 7 6.48 -3.30 4.34
C LEU A 7 7.65 -3.19 3.35
N ASP A 8 7.32 -3.17 2.06
CA ASP A 8 8.24 -3.07 0.95
C ASP A 8 8.05 -1.73 0.23
N LYS A 9 9.15 -1.08 -0.15
CA LYS A 9 9.11 0.23 -0.80
C LYS A 9 8.61 0.17 -2.24
N SER A 10 8.64 -1.01 -2.85
CA SER A 10 8.24 -1.28 -4.24
C SER A 10 6.74 -1.54 -4.35
N LYS A 11 6.05 -1.72 -3.22
CA LYS A 11 4.64 -2.04 -3.17
C LYS A 11 3.80 -0.81 -2.85
N ARG A 12 2.52 -0.91 -3.21
CA ARG A 12 1.49 0.08 -2.93
C ARG A 12 0.57 -0.43 -1.83
N TYR A 13 0.07 0.49 -1.03
CA TYR A 13 -0.72 0.21 0.15
C TYR A 13 -1.99 1.05 0.17
N LEU A 14 -3.08 0.42 0.57
CA LEU A 14 -4.31 1.10 0.96
C LEU A 14 -4.24 1.36 2.47
N ILE A 15 -4.59 2.57 2.87
CA ILE A 15 -4.65 2.96 4.29
C ILE A 15 -6.09 3.32 4.59
N SER A 16 -6.72 2.58 5.50
CA SER A 16 -8.12 2.81 5.88
C SER A 16 -8.33 4.26 6.35
N GLY A 17 -9.38 4.90 5.86
CA GLY A 17 -9.68 6.32 6.11
C GLY A 17 -8.88 7.31 5.26
N LEU A 18 -7.86 6.87 4.51
CA LEU A 18 -7.13 7.71 3.57
C LEU A 18 -7.43 7.31 2.12
N ARG A 19 -7.56 8.32 1.26
CA ARG A 19 -7.81 8.10 -0.16
C ARG A 19 -6.51 7.82 -0.92
N GLY A 20 -6.62 6.98 -1.94
CA GLY A 20 -5.55 6.67 -2.88
C GLY A 20 -4.58 5.60 -2.39
N LEU A 21 -3.65 5.24 -3.28
CA LEU A 21 -2.58 4.30 -3.01
C LEU A 21 -1.37 5.04 -2.43
N TRP A 22 -0.77 4.44 -1.42
CA TRP A 22 0.35 4.97 -0.68
C TRP A 22 1.58 4.08 -0.84
N TYR A 23 2.74 4.71 -0.93
CA TYR A 23 4.03 4.04 -0.95
C TYR A 23 4.66 4.11 0.43
N PHE A 24 5.23 2.99 0.87
CA PHE A 24 6.06 2.98 2.07
C PHE A 24 7.42 3.64 1.76
N SER A 25 7.86 4.56 2.61
CA SER A 25 9.17 5.22 2.47
C SER A 25 10.22 4.61 3.38
N ARG A 26 9.99 4.68 4.70
CA ARG A 26 10.91 4.19 5.74
C ARG A 26 10.21 4.12 7.10
N SER A 27 10.76 3.33 8.01
CA SER A 27 10.49 3.48 9.44
C SER A 27 11.46 4.48 10.06
N LYS A 28 11.00 5.28 11.02
CA LYS A 28 11.81 6.17 11.85
C LYS A 28 11.37 5.97 13.30
N GLY A 29 12.17 5.22 14.06
CA GLY A 29 11.80 4.80 15.42
C GLY A 29 10.58 3.88 15.38
N THR A 30 9.51 4.28 16.09
CA THR A 30 8.23 3.53 16.19
C THR A 30 7.21 3.91 15.13
N LYS A 31 7.55 4.81 14.20
CA LYS A 31 6.64 5.30 13.15
C LYS A 31 7.07 4.84 11.77
N TYR A 32 6.07 4.57 10.94
CA TYR A 32 6.19 4.18 9.54
C TYR A 32 5.71 5.32 8.66
N LEU A 33 6.57 5.79 7.76
CA LEU A 33 6.27 6.90 6.87
C LEU A 33 5.76 6.39 5.53
N PHE A 34 4.59 6.88 5.14
CA PHE A 34 3.97 6.64 3.85
C PHE A 34 3.87 7.93 3.07
N TRP A 35 3.84 7.82 1.74
CA TRP A 35 3.68 8.97 0.87
C TRP A 35 2.87 8.62 -0.38
N ARG A 36 2.27 9.65 -0.97
CA ARG A 36 1.64 9.58 -2.30
C ARG A 36 1.73 10.93 -3.00
N PHE A 37 1.41 10.98 -4.28
CA PHE A 37 1.14 12.25 -4.96
C PHE A 37 -0.27 12.76 -4.63
N GLY A 38 -0.45 14.08 -4.64
CA GLY A 38 -1.74 14.73 -4.48
C GLY A 38 -2.72 14.24 -5.56
N MET A 39 -4.01 14.14 -5.22
CA MET A 39 -5.01 13.77 -6.23
C MET A 39 -5.26 14.94 -7.20
N ASP A 40 -5.26 16.16 -6.67
CA ASP A 40 -5.50 17.39 -7.44
C ASP A 40 -4.20 18.03 -7.96
N ASP A 41 -3.05 17.64 -7.42
CA ASP A 41 -1.74 18.15 -7.82
C ASP A 41 -0.70 17.00 -7.83
N PRO A 42 -0.32 16.51 -9.02
CA PRO A 42 0.62 15.41 -9.16
C PRO A 42 2.07 15.79 -8.84
N ASN A 43 2.41 17.08 -8.76
CA ASN A 43 3.74 17.53 -8.37
C ASN A 43 3.88 17.63 -6.84
N ARG A 44 2.77 17.64 -6.12
CA ARG A 44 2.75 17.72 -4.66
C ARG A 44 2.82 16.34 -4.03
N ARG A 45 3.85 16.11 -3.20
CA ARG A 45 3.94 14.91 -2.35
C ARG A 45 3.19 15.12 -1.03
N VAL A 46 2.29 14.20 -0.71
CA VAL A 46 1.60 14.11 0.58
C VAL A 46 2.24 12.97 1.37
N THR A 47 2.50 13.19 2.66
CA THR A 47 3.07 12.18 3.55
C THR A 47 2.21 11.96 4.78
N THR A 48 2.15 10.74 5.27
CA THR A 48 1.52 10.40 6.56
C THR A 48 2.43 9.48 7.35
N SER A 49 2.33 9.53 8.68
CA SER A 49 3.13 8.69 9.59
C SER A 49 2.19 7.89 10.48
N LEU A 50 2.36 6.57 10.49
CA LEU A 50 1.54 5.64 11.27
C LEU A 50 2.40 4.92 12.32
N THR A 51 1.83 4.57 13.46
CA THR A 51 2.45 3.70 14.45
C THR A 51 2.43 2.24 13.99
N GLU A 52 3.17 1.36 14.67
CA GLU A 52 3.12 -0.08 14.38
C GLU A 52 1.71 -0.67 14.51
N GLU A 53 0.94 -0.24 15.51
CA GLU A 53 -0.44 -0.69 15.74
C GLU A 53 -1.37 -0.22 14.61
N GLU A 54 -1.25 1.04 14.19
CA GLU A 54 -2.01 1.58 13.06
C GLU A 54 -1.65 0.89 11.75
N VAL A 55 -0.37 0.57 11.51
CA VAL A 55 0.04 -0.19 10.33
C VAL A 55 -0.63 -1.57 10.31
N ARG A 56 -0.69 -2.26 11.44
CA ARG A 56 -1.32 -3.58 11.51
C ARG A 56 -2.84 -3.52 11.31
N ALA A 57 -3.49 -2.49 11.83
CA ALA A 57 -4.94 -2.36 11.79
C ALA A 57 -5.47 -1.74 10.49
N LEU A 58 -4.76 -0.76 9.92
CA LEU A 58 -5.28 0.11 8.87
C LEU A 58 -4.63 -0.09 7.50
N VAL A 59 -3.45 -0.72 7.43
CA VAL A 59 -2.65 -0.79 6.19
C VAL A 59 -2.80 -2.15 5.52
N TRP A 60 -3.25 -2.11 4.27
CA TRP A 60 -3.46 -3.27 3.41
C TRP A 60 -2.56 -3.16 2.19
N GLU A 61 -1.86 -4.25 1.87
CA GLU A 61 -1.08 -4.30 0.63
C GLU A 61 -2.06 -4.37 -0.54
N GLU A 62 -1.83 -3.56 -1.57
CA GLU A 62 -2.56 -3.72 -2.82
C GLU A 62 -2.16 -5.06 -3.42
N ILE A 63 -3.07 -6.02 -3.36
CA ILE A 63 -2.98 -7.22 -4.17
C ILE A 63 -3.30 -6.74 -5.58
N ASN A 64 -2.29 -6.68 -6.44
CA ASN A 64 -2.49 -6.43 -7.85
C ASN A 64 -2.81 -7.80 -8.46
N PRO A 65 -4.08 -8.17 -8.71
CA PRO A 65 -4.34 -9.39 -9.44
C PRO A 65 -3.87 -9.10 -10.86
N VAL A 66 -2.65 -9.53 -11.19
CA VAL A 66 -2.36 -9.87 -12.58
C VAL A 66 -3.27 -11.07 -12.86
N VAL A 67 -4.53 -10.79 -13.18
CA VAL A 67 -5.41 -11.78 -13.79
C VAL A 67 -4.77 -11.99 -15.15
N ASP A 68 -4.06 -13.10 -15.28
CA ASP A 68 -3.59 -13.58 -16.57
C ASP A 68 -4.84 -14.04 -17.34
N LEU A 69 -5.46 -13.09 -18.05
CA LEU A 69 -6.66 -13.31 -18.86
C LEU A 69 -6.40 -14.33 -19.98
N SER A 70 -5.13 -14.64 -20.30
CA SER A 70 -4.74 -15.67 -21.27
C SER A 70 -5.17 -17.08 -20.84
N ARG A 71 -5.57 -17.29 -19.57
CA ARG A 71 -6.10 -18.57 -19.07
C ARG A 71 -7.62 -18.72 -19.16
N LEU A 72 -8.35 -17.69 -19.59
CA LEU A 72 -9.82 -17.74 -19.67
C LEU A 72 -10.34 -18.32 -20.99
N GLU A 73 -9.51 -18.42 -22.03
CA GLU A 73 -9.89 -19.03 -23.32
C GLU A 73 -10.10 -20.56 -23.22
N ALA A 74 -9.69 -21.19 -22.13
CA ALA A 74 -9.88 -22.63 -21.90
C ALA A 74 -11.30 -23.05 -21.49
N PHE A 75 -12.25 -22.10 -21.40
CA PHE A 75 -13.64 -22.37 -21.00
C PHE A 75 -14.68 -22.04 -22.08
N ALA A 76 -14.25 -21.72 -23.30
CA ALA A 76 -15.13 -21.61 -24.45
C ALA A 76 -15.16 -22.97 -25.19
N GLU A 77 -15.96 -23.91 -24.67
CA GLU A 77 -16.43 -25.09 -25.40
C GLU A 77 -17.86 -24.84 -25.91
#